data_AF-A0ABD5Y5C6-F1
#
_entry.id   AF-A0ABD5Y5C6-F1
#
_cell.length_a   1.000
_cell.length_b   1.000
_cell.length_c   1.000
_cell.angle_alpha   90.00
_cell.angle_beta   90.00
_cell.angle_gamma   90.00
#
_symmetry.space_group_name_H-M   'P 1'
#
loop_
_entity.id
_entity.type
_entity.pdbx_description
1 polymer ?
#
loop_
_entity_poly.entity_id
_entity_poly.type
_entity_poly.pdbx_seq_one_letter_code
_entity_poly.pdbx_strand_id
1 'polypeptide(L)'
;MDLPEITKFDNVEIDSPTSIVAVAGFEDRARAVFEEFTTRRDKELIRSGAGIRYQPFNNRNDVEALDSGMASLGLSDDSTYSLVFDRYDPDSFEPIFENFLDSVSEDHVLLDISGMSKLLIMIALNVLADKDYSVTIFYAEAEEYTPTKEEYTTTLQSREDSDRTPAFLTDGIYDIGTCLPRGLNGRHSLIS
;
A
#
# COMPACT_ATOMS: atom_id res chain seq x y z
N MET A 1 -4.77 10.82 22.39
CA MET A 1 -5.35 10.00 21.32
C MET A 1 -4.41 8.83 21.25
N ASP A 2 -4.90 7.64 21.62
CA ASP A 2 -4.05 6.46 21.62
C ASP A 2 -3.93 5.98 20.18
N LEU A 3 -2.71 5.66 19.76
CA LEU A 3 -2.47 5.05 18.46
C LEU A 3 -3.14 3.67 18.46
N PRO A 4 -3.67 3.21 17.31
CA PRO A 4 -4.23 1.88 17.22
C PRO A 4 -3.17 0.83 17.53
N GLU A 5 -3.57 -0.24 18.21
CA GLU A 5 -2.67 -1.31 18.61
C GLU A 5 -2.17 -2.06 17.37
N ILE A 6 -0.85 -2.20 17.27
CA ILE A 6 -0.21 -3.00 16.24
C ILE A 6 -0.41 -4.47 16.59
N THR A 7 -1.08 -5.21 15.72
CA THR A 7 -1.39 -6.63 15.93
C THR A 7 -0.82 -7.47 14.80
N LYS A 8 -0.42 -8.72 15.09
CA LYS A 8 -0.06 -9.69 14.06
C LYS A 8 -1.23 -9.96 13.12
N PHE A 9 -0.96 -10.04 11.81
CA PHE A 9 -2.00 -10.27 10.81
C PHE A 9 -2.82 -11.55 11.03
N ASP A 10 -2.18 -12.62 11.51
CA ASP A 10 -2.84 -13.88 11.90
C ASP A 10 -3.99 -13.70 12.90
N ASN A 11 -3.95 -12.66 13.73
CA ASN A 11 -4.94 -12.40 14.77
C ASN A 11 -6.03 -11.41 14.32
N VAL A 12 -5.93 -10.86 13.10
CA VAL A 12 -6.95 -9.97 12.56
C VAL A 12 -7.93 -10.79 11.75
N GLU A 13 -9.21 -10.77 12.12
CA GLU A 13 -10.27 -11.38 11.31
C GLU A 13 -10.78 -10.36 10.31
N ILE A 14 -10.84 -10.74 9.02
CA ILE A 14 -11.66 -10.02 8.05
C ILE A 14 -13.08 -10.54 8.22
N ASP A 15 -13.99 -9.69 8.70
CA ASP A 15 -15.36 -10.07 9.05
C ASP A 15 -16.42 -9.49 8.10
N SER A 16 -15.99 -8.70 7.11
CA SER A 16 -16.87 -8.06 6.14
C SER A 16 -16.30 -8.10 4.71
N PRO A 17 -17.15 -8.00 3.67
CA PRO A 17 -16.69 -7.86 2.29
C PRO A 17 -15.70 -6.70 2.15
N THR A 18 -14.52 -6.99 1.59
CA THR A 18 -13.37 -6.10 1.62
C THR A 18 -12.79 -5.89 0.21
N SER A 19 -12.39 -4.66 -0.08
CA SER A 19 -11.52 -4.32 -1.21
C SER A 19 -10.06 -4.28 -0.78
N ILE A 20 -9.17 -4.99 -1.46
CA ILE A 20 -7.72 -4.92 -1.21
C ILE A 20 -7.05 -3.87 -2.11
N VAL A 21 -6.14 -3.08 -1.57
CA VAL A 21 -5.32 -2.13 -2.33
C VAL A 21 -3.86 -2.45 -2.06
N ALA A 22 -3.13 -2.82 -3.12
CA ALA A 22 -1.71 -3.16 -3.04
C ALA A 22 -0.94 -2.51 -4.19
N VAL A 23 0.39 -2.49 -4.10
CA VAL A 23 1.26 -1.80 -5.06
C VAL A 23 2.35 -2.73 -5.59
N ALA A 24 2.73 -2.55 -6.85
CA ALA A 24 3.87 -3.25 -7.44
C ALA A 24 5.17 -2.68 -6.85
N GLY A 25 5.71 -3.37 -5.85
CA GLY A 25 7.04 -3.13 -5.28
C GLY A 25 8.10 -4.06 -5.86
N PHE A 26 9.36 -3.79 -5.55
CA PHE A 26 10.50 -4.63 -5.95
C PHE A 26 11.06 -5.50 -4.81
N GLU A 27 10.54 -5.34 -3.59
CA GLU A 27 10.94 -6.10 -2.40
C GLU A 27 9.91 -7.18 -2.10
N ASP A 28 10.37 -8.24 -1.44
CA ASP A 28 9.56 -9.38 -0.96
C ASP A 28 8.32 -8.93 -0.17
N ARG A 29 8.45 -7.91 0.68
CA ARG A 29 7.35 -7.36 1.48
C ARG A 29 6.14 -6.90 0.67
N ALA A 30 6.30 -6.53 -0.61
CA ALA A 30 5.17 -6.14 -1.46
C ALA A 30 4.28 -7.33 -1.85
N ARG A 31 4.71 -8.56 -1.56
CA ARG A 31 3.95 -9.79 -1.79
C ARG A 31 3.36 -10.39 -0.52
N ALA A 32 3.85 -9.96 0.65
CA ALA A 32 3.52 -10.54 1.94
C ALA A 32 2.01 -10.62 2.17
N VAL A 33 1.25 -9.58 1.80
CA VAL A 33 -0.21 -9.59 1.96
C VAL A 33 -0.87 -10.77 1.23
N PHE A 34 -0.43 -11.10 0.02
CA PHE A 34 -0.99 -12.22 -0.75
C PHE A 34 -0.62 -13.56 -0.15
N GLU A 35 0.63 -13.70 0.28
CA GLU A 35 1.16 -14.91 0.92
C GLU A 35 0.39 -15.24 2.20
N GLU A 36 0.13 -14.22 3.01
CA GLU A 36 -0.67 -14.33 4.23
C GLU A 36 -2.09 -14.84 3.93
N PHE A 37 -2.72 -14.37 2.85
CA PHE A 37 -4.07 -14.83 2.48
C PHE A 37 -4.13 -16.22 1.84
N THR A 38 -3.01 -16.83 1.45
CA THR A 38 -3.04 -18.14 0.76
C THR A 38 -3.69 -19.26 1.58
N THR A 39 -3.55 -19.20 2.92
CA THR A 39 -4.03 -20.25 3.83
C THR A 39 -5.25 -19.83 4.65
N ARG A 40 -5.73 -18.60 4.48
CA ARG A 40 -6.79 -18.03 5.28
C ARG A 40 -8.18 -18.37 4.77
N ARG A 41 -9.11 -18.62 5.70
CA ARG A 41 -10.52 -18.95 5.39
C ARG A 41 -11.34 -17.73 5.00
N ASP A 42 -10.98 -16.56 5.51
CA ASP A 42 -11.67 -15.29 5.26
C ASP A 42 -11.24 -14.64 3.93
N LYS A 43 -10.32 -15.25 3.18
CA LYS A 43 -9.95 -14.86 1.83
C LYS A 43 -11.15 -14.67 0.89
N GLU A 44 -12.21 -15.46 1.05
CA GLU A 44 -13.44 -15.34 0.26
C GLU A 44 -14.19 -14.01 0.49
N LEU A 45 -13.86 -13.27 1.55
CA LEU A 45 -14.40 -11.94 1.82
C LEU A 45 -13.67 -10.84 1.05
N ILE A 46 -12.53 -11.14 0.44
CA ILE A 46 -11.91 -10.23 -0.54
C ILE A 46 -12.71 -10.31 -1.84
N ARG A 47 -13.44 -9.23 -2.18
CA ARG A 47 -14.40 -9.22 -3.30
C ARG A 47 -13.90 -8.43 -4.51
N SER A 48 -13.07 -7.43 -4.27
CA SER A 48 -12.49 -6.56 -5.29
C SER A 48 -11.08 -6.15 -4.88
N GLY A 49 -10.31 -5.58 -5.81
CA GLY A 49 -9.02 -5.01 -5.45
C GLY A 49 -8.46 -4.04 -6.47
N ALA A 50 -7.51 -3.22 -6.03
CA ALA A 50 -6.75 -2.31 -6.88
C ALA A 50 -5.25 -2.60 -6.77
N GLY A 51 -4.62 -2.81 -7.92
CA GLY A 51 -3.18 -2.88 -8.07
C GLY A 51 -2.61 -1.54 -8.54
N ILE A 52 -1.76 -0.92 -7.72
CA ILE A 52 -1.12 0.36 -8.03
C ILE A 52 0.22 0.11 -8.74
N ARG A 53 0.45 0.81 -9.86
CA ARG A 53 1.68 0.76 -10.64
C ARG A 53 2.36 2.13 -10.63
N TYR A 54 3.63 2.16 -10.26
CA TYR A 54 4.42 3.40 -10.27
C TYR A 54 4.74 3.88 -11.68
N GLN A 55 4.66 5.19 -11.88
CA GLN A 55 5.30 5.93 -12.96
C GLN A 55 6.37 6.89 -12.42
N PRO A 56 7.50 7.06 -13.13
CA PRO A 56 7.89 6.33 -14.34
C PRO A 56 8.15 4.85 -14.03
N PHE A 57 8.00 4.00 -15.04
CA PHE A 57 8.19 2.56 -14.88
C PHE A 57 9.60 2.24 -14.39
N ASN A 58 9.67 1.43 -13.34
CA ASN A 58 10.91 0.85 -12.84
C ASN A 58 10.85 -0.66 -13.10
N ASN A 59 11.81 -1.18 -13.86
CA ASN A 59 11.89 -2.60 -14.21
C ASN A 59 12.12 -3.52 -13.02
N ARG A 60 12.51 -2.97 -11.86
CA ARG A 60 12.62 -3.72 -10.61
C ARG A 60 11.25 -4.01 -10.00
N ASN A 61 10.25 -3.16 -10.26
CA ASN A 61 8.92 -3.36 -9.70
C ASN A 61 8.30 -4.62 -10.30
N ASP A 62 7.85 -5.51 -9.43
CA ASP A 62 7.31 -6.78 -9.84
C ASP A 62 5.80 -6.70 -10.04
N VAL A 63 5.43 -6.21 -11.23
CA VAL A 63 4.05 -6.12 -11.67
C VAL A 63 3.42 -7.51 -11.84
N GLU A 64 4.21 -8.49 -12.27
CA GLU A 64 3.72 -9.86 -12.45
C GLU A 64 3.36 -10.51 -11.12
N ALA A 65 4.16 -10.26 -10.07
CA ALA A 65 3.85 -10.72 -8.72
C ALA A 65 2.60 -10.05 -8.15
N LEU A 66 2.40 -8.75 -8.41
CA LEU A 66 1.16 -8.06 -8.02
C LEU A 66 -0.06 -8.70 -8.72
N ASP A 67 0.00 -8.86 -10.03
CA ASP A 67 -1.10 -9.42 -10.82
C ASP A 67 -1.38 -10.88 -10.41
N SER A 68 -0.33 -11.68 -10.22
CA SER A 68 -0.44 -13.07 -9.72
C SER A 68 -0.98 -13.12 -8.29
N GLY A 69 -0.61 -12.16 -7.44
CA GLY A 69 -1.10 -12.02 -6.07
C GLY A 69 -2.60 -11.77 -6.05
N MET A 70 -3.10 -10.82 -6.85
CA MET A 70 -4.54 -10.55 -7.00
C MET A 70 -5.29 -11.78 -7.52
N ALA A 71 -4.77 -12.44 -8.55
CA ALA A 71 -5.35 -13.69 -9.06
C ALA A 71 -5.35 -14.80 -8.01
N SER A 72 -4.30 -14.87 -7.16
CA SER A 72 -4.23 -15.84 -6.07
C SER A 72 -5.34 -15.62 -5.06
N LEU A 73 -5.85 -14.40 -4.89
CA LEU A 73 -7.00 -14.07 -4.04
C LEU A 73 -8.34 -14.55 -4.63
N GLY A 74 -8.35 -15.02 -5.87
CA GLY A 74 -9.57 -15.41 -6.59
C GLY A 74 -10.31 -14.23 -7.22
N LEU A 75 -9.66 -13.06 -7.29
CA LEU A 75 -10.18 -11.90 -7.99
C LEU A 75 -10.11 -12.12 -9.50
N SER A 76 -11.19 -11.79 -10.20
CA SER A 76 -11.24 -11.79 -11.65
C SER A 76 -10.82 -10.43 -12.22
N ASP A 77 -10.58 -10.36 -13.52
CA ASP A 77 -10.28 -9.10 -14.21
C ASP A 77 -11.38 -8.05 -13.97
N ASP A 78 -12.65 -8.45 -13.95
CA ASP A 78 -13.80 -7.55 -13.72
C ASP A 78 -13.88 -6.99 -12.29
N SER A 79 -13.17 -7.61 -11.33
CA SER A 79 -13.12 -7.17 -9.92
C SER A 79 -11.74 -6.62 -9.53
N THR A 80 -10.85 -6.44 -10.51
CA THR A 80 -9.49 -5.95 -10.30
C THR A 80 -9.27 -4.66 -11.09
N TYR A 81 -8.82 -3.63 -10.41
CA TYR A 81 -8.53 -2.32 -10.98
C TYR A 81 -7.03 -2.10 -11.08
N SER A 82 -6.58 -1.48 -12.17
CA SER A 82 -5.18 -1.08 -12.34
C SER A 82 -5.08 0.43 -12.19
N LEU A 83 -4.44 0.87 -11.11
CA LEU A 83 -4.25 2.29 -10.82
C LEU A 83 -2.81 2.69 -11.12
N VAL A 84 -2.61 3.92 -11.58
CA VAL A 84 -1.29 4.45 -11.91
C VAL A 84 -0.96 5.60 -10.98
N PHE A 85 0.17 5.52 -10.30
CA PHE A 85 0.70 6.61 -9.47
C PHE A 85 1.94 7.20 -10.13
N ASP A 86 1.83 8.41 -10.69
CA ASP A 86 2.98 9.16 -11.21
C ASP A 86 3.65 9.94 -10.08
N ARG A 87 4.88 9.57 -9.72
CA ARG A 87 5.63 10.25 -8.65
C ARG A 87 6.01 11.69 -8.99
N TYR A 88 5.95 12.07 -10.28
CA TYR A 88 6.21 13.44 -10.74
C TYR A 88 4.94 14.28 -10.85
N ASP A 89 3.77 13.65 -10.81
CA ASP A 89 2.46 14.31 -10.74
C ASP A 89 1.57 13.62 -9.68
N PRO A 90 1.98 13.63 -8.39
CA PRO A 90 1.32 12.85 -7.35
C PRO A 90 -0.12 13.32 -7.08
N ASP A 91 -0.43 14.60 -7.33
CA ASP A 91 -1.75 15.20 -7.12
C ASP A 91 -2.80 14.59 -8.06
N SER A 92 -2.38 14.04 -9.21
CA SER A 92 -3.26 13.35 -10.14
C SER A 92 -3.83 12.03 -9.58
N PHE A 93 -3.21 11.47 -8.54
CA PHE A 93 -3.61 10.17 -8.00
C PHE A 93 -4.85 10.23 -7.11
N GLU A 94 -5.06 11.33 -6.38
CA GLU A 94 -6.22 11.52 -5.51
C GLU A 94 -7.55 11.24 -6.22
N PRO A 95 -7.90 11.91 -7.34
CA PRO A 95 -9.14 11.64 -8.05
C PRO A 95 -9.18 10.22 -8.67
N ILE A 96 -8.03 9.62 -9.00
CA ILE A 96 -7.99 8.23 -9.51
C ILE A 96 -8.40 7.27 -8.40
N PHE A 97 -7.88 7.47 -7.19
CA PHE A 97 -8.15 6.62 -6.05
C PHE A 97 -9.59 6.81 -5.54
N GLU A 98 -10.10 8.04 -5.53
CA GLU A 98 -11.52 8.32 -5.24
C GLU A 98 -12.46 7.61 -6.21
N ASN A 99 -12.18 7.67 -7.53
CA ASN A 99 -12.99 6.99 -8.53
C ASN A 99 -13.00 5.46 -8.33
N PHE A 100 -11.87 4.88 -7.91
CA PHE A 100 -11.82 3.46 -7.54
C PHE A 100 -12.72 3.16 -6.34
N LEU A 101 -12.59 3.93 -5.27
CA LEU A 101 -13.41 3.75 -4.06
C LEU A 101 -14.91 3.87 -4.38
N ASP A 102 -15.30 4.86 -5.20
CA ASP A 102 -16.69 5.07 -5.61
C ASP A 102 -17.20 3.97 -6.57
N SER A 103 -16.30 3.17 -7.17
CA SER A 103 -16.66 2.06 -8.07
C SER A 103 -16.82 0.71 -7.38
N VAL A 104 -16.27 0.56 -6.17
CA VAL A 104 -16.39 -0.66 -5.37
C VAL A 104 -17.61 -0.60 -4.46
N SER A 105 -18.20 -1.76 -4.17
CA SER A 105 -19.37 -1.87 -3.28
C SER A 105 -19.03 -2.15 -1.82
N GLU A 106 -17.77 -2.42 -1.54
CA GLU A 106 -17.28 -2.80 -0.22
C GLU A 106 -16.99 -1.56 0.62
N ASP A 107 -17.56 -1.46 1.82
CA ASP A 107 -17.28 -0.36 2.75
C ASP A 107 -16.01 -0.60 3.60
N HIS A 108 -15.29 -1.71 3.36
CA HIS A 108 -14.03 -2.05 4.05
C HIS A 108 -12.87 -2.10 3.05
N VAL A 109 -11.82 -1.34 3.32
CA VAL A 109 -10.57 -1.34 2.56
C VAL A 109 -9.45 -1.98 3.37
N LEU A 110 -8.77 -2.97 2.79
CA LEU A 110 -7.48 -3.46 3.25
C LEU A 110 -6.38 -2.79 2.43
N LEU A 111 -5.65 -1.87 3.03
CA LEU A 111 -4.58 -1.11 2.40
C LEU A 111 -3.22 -1.73 2.77
N ASP A 112 -2.56 -2.36 1.80
CA ASP A 112 -1.18 -2.84 1.95
C ASP A 112 -0.19 -1.69 1.68
N ILE A 113 0.43 -1.20 2.75
CA ILE A 113 1.41 -0.11 2.68
C ILE A 113 2.86 -0.61 2.56
N SER A 114 3.09 -1.93 2.53
CA SER A 114 4.43 -2.53 2.59
C SER A 114 5.33 -2.10 1.44
N GLY A 115 4.78 -2.05 0.23
CA GLY A 115 5.47 -1.57 -0.98
C GLY A 115 5.22 -0.09 -1.32
N MET A 116 4.43 0.63 -0.51
CA MET A 116 4.03 2.00 -0.83
C MET A 116 5.11 3.01 -0.44
N SER A 117 5.34 4.01 -1.28
CA SER A 117 6.14 5.17 -0.93
C SER A 117 5.40 6.00 0.13
N LYS A 118 6.16 6.71 0.98
CA LYS A 118 5.58 7.60 2.02
C LYS A 118 4.55 8.58 1.44
N LEU A 119 4.82 9.14 0.26
CA LEU A 119 3.92 10.08 -0.40
C LEU A 119 2.60 9.40 -0.82
N LEU A 120 2.67 8.22 -1.42
CA LEU A 120 1.49 7.44 -1.79
C LEU A 120 0.65 7.04 -0.56
N ILE A 121 1.31 6.61 0.53
CA ILE A 121 0.63 6.32 1.81
C ILE A 121 -0.15 7.54 2.29
N MET A 122 0.49 8.72 2.30
CA MET A 122 -0.16 9.95 2.76
C MET A 122 -1.38 10.32 1.93
N ILE A 123 -1.30 10.23 0.59
CA ILE A 123 -2.42 10.54 -0.30
C ILE A 123 -3.56 9.53 -0.11
N ALA A 124 -3.25 8.24 -0.11
CA ALA A 124 -4.27 7.20 0.07
C ALA A 124 -4.99 7.34 1.42
N LEU A 125 -4.25 7.57 2.51
CA LEU A 125 -4.84 7.78 3.83
C LEU A 125 -5.64 9.09 3.92
N ASN A 126 -5.23 10.15 3.22
CA ASN A 126 -5.99 11.39 3.17
C ASN A 126 -7.37 11.16 2.52
N VAL A 127 -7.40 10.49 1.37
CA VAL A 127 -8.65 10.13 0.68
C VAL A 127 -9.55 9.25 1.55
N LEU A 128 -8.98 8.22 2.19
CA LEU A 128 -9.74 7.33 3.06
C LEU A 128 -10.26 8.03 4.32
N ALA A 129 -9.56 9.05 4.83
CA ALA A 129 -10.00 9.81 6.00
C ALA A 129 -11.23 10.69 5.72
N ASP A 130 -11.42 11.10 4.46
CA ASP A 130 -12.56 11.92 4.03
C ASP A 130 -13.80 11.08 3.64
N LYS A 131 -13.68 9.74 3.65
CA LYS A 131 -14.74 8.80 3.28
C LYS A 131 -15.12 7.91 4.48
N ASP A 132 -16.34 7.38 4.47
CA ASP A 132 -16.87 6.52 5.54
C ASP A 132 -16.52 5.04 5.32
N TYR A 133 -15.23 4.73 5.10
CA TYR A 133 -14.75 3.34 4.98
C TYR A 133 -14.18 2.84 6.31
N SER A 134 -14.44 1.58 6.61
CA SER A 134 -13.59 0.82 7.52
C SER A 134 -12.24 0.59 6.85
N VAL A 135 -11.13 0.80 7.56
CA VAL A 135 -9.79 0.65 7.00
C VAL A 135 -8.94 -0.27 7.87
N THR A 136 -8.40 -1.30 7.24
CA THR A 136 -7.34 -2.15 7.78
C THR A 136 -6.04 -1.83 7.06
N ILE A 137 -5.00 -1.47 7.81
CA ILE A 137 -3.67 -1.22 7.24
C ILE A 137 -2.81 -2.46 7.45
N PHE A 138 -2.37 -3.07 6.35
CA PHE A 138 -1.40 -4.15 6.34
C PHE A 138 0.00 -3.60 6.09
N TYR A 139 0.98 -4.06 6.87
CA TYR A 139 2.38 -3.69 6.73
C TYR A 139 3.28 -4.89 6.99
N ALA A 140 4.27 -5.08 6.11
CA ALA A 140 5.35 -6.03 6.27
C ALA A 140 6.71 -5.33 6.09
N GLU A 141 7.70 -5.78 6.86
CA GLU A 141 9.10 -5.39 6.69
C GLU A 141 9.78 -6.29 5.66
N ALA A 142 10.73 -5.75 4.90
CA ALA A 142 11.54 -6.54 3.99
C ALA A 142 12.63 -7.26 4.80
N GLU A 143 12.99 -8.49 4.43
CA GLU A 143 14.15 -9.15 5.04
C GLU A 143 15.44 -8.38 4.68
N GLU A 144 15.51 -7.85 3.46
CA GLU A 144 16.61 -7.05 2.96
C GLU A 144 16.10 -5.78 2.26
N TYR A 145 16.47 -4.62 2.80
CA TYR A 145 16.17 -3.33 2.18
C TYR A 145 17.20 -2.98 1.09
N THR A 146 16.71 -2.50 -0.06
CA THR A 146 17.60 -1.98 -1.12
C THR A 146 17.40 -0.48 -1.36
N PRO A 147 18.46 0.28 -1.71
CA PRO A 147 19.83 -0.18 -1.92
C PRO A 147 20.53 -0.56 -0.61
N THR A 148 21.44 -1.52 -0.67
CA THR A 148 22.27 -1.86 0.49
C THR A 148 23.16 -0.66 0.88
N LYS A 149 23.66 -0.65 2.11
CA LYS A 149 24.56 0.43 2.58
C LYS A 149 25.78 0.63 1.68
N GLU A 150 26.29 -0.45 1.09
CA GLU A 150 27.44 -0.44 0.18
C GLU A 150 27.07 0.16 -1.19
N GLU A 151 25.91 -0.19 -1.73
CA GLU A 151 25.37 0.40 -2.96
C GLU A 151 25.07 1.89 -2.80
N TYR A 152 24.47 2.28 -1.66
CA TYR A 152 24.22 3.67 -1.33
C TYR A 152 25.52 4.48 -1.28
N THR A 153 26.54 3.95 -0.60
CA THR A 153 27.86 4.61 -0.48
C THR A 153 28.53 4.76 -1.86
N THR A 154 28.42 3.75 -2.71
CA THR A 154 28.95 3.79 -4.08
C THR A 154 28.20 4.79 -4.97
N THR A 155 26.88 4.88 -4.81
CA THR A 155 26.03 5.82 -5.56
C THR A 155 26.27 7.27 -5.14
N LEU A 156 26.48 7.51 -3.84
CA LEU A 156 26.88 8.82 -3.32
C LEU A 156 28.25 9.28 -3.83
N GLN A 157 29.18 8.35 -4.02
CA GLN A 157 30.53 8.66 -4.52
C GLN A 157 30.60 8.85 -6.04
N SER A 158 29.56 8.43 -6.78
CA SER A 158 29.57 8.42 -8.26
C SER A 158 28.65 9.46 -8.92
N ARG A 159 27.85 10.23 -8.17
CA ARG A 159 26.87 11.19 -8.73
C ARG A 159 26.99 12.61 -8.15
N GLU A 160 27.47 13.53 -8.98
CA GLU A 160 27.19 14.98 -8.90
C GLU A 160 25.76 15.31 -9.44
N ASP A 161 24.77 14.42 -9.28
CA ASP A 161 23.47 14.59 -9.94
C ASP A 161 22.59 15.64 -9.25
N SER A 162 22.22 16.64 -10.06
CA SER A 162 21.41 17.82 -9.78
C SER A 162 19.91 17.56 -9.63
N ASP A 163 19.47 16.30 -9.54
CA ASP A 163 18.06 15.90 -9.59
C ASP A 163 17.56 15.40 -8.23
N ARG A 164 17.86 16.18 -7.18
CA ARG A 164 17.52 15.83 -5.80
C ARG A 164 16.02 16.00 -5.56
N THR A 165 15.26 14.92 -5.71
CA THR A 165 14.07 14.70 -4.88
C THR A 165 14.53 14.78 -3.41
N PRO A 166 13.88 15.58 -2.54
CA PRO A 166 14.32 15.73 -1.15
C PRO A 166 14.44 14.38 -0.45
N ALA A 167 15.60 14.13 0.17
CA ALA A 167 15.92 12.88 0.89
C ALA A 167 14.87 12.50 1.97
N PHE A 168 14.08 13.48 2.43
CA PHE A 168 12.96 13.29 3.34
C PHE A 168 11.83 12.38 2.79
N LEU A 169 11.73 12.23 1.47
CA LEU A 169 10.79 11.32 0.81
C LEU A 169 11.31 9.88 0.68
N THR A 170 12.60 9.65 0.93
CA THR A 170 13.26 8.34 0.79
C THR A 170 13.73 7.74 2.12
N ASP A 171 13.75 8.52 3.21
CA ASP A 171 13.98 7.98 4.55
C ASP A 171 12.74 7.19 5.01
N GLY A 172 12.98 5.98 5.50
CA GLY A 172 12.02 4.89 5.61
C GLY A 172 10.70 5.19 6.35
N ILE A 173 9.78 4.21 6.26
CA ILE A 173 8.41 4.23 6.80
C ILE A 173 8.37 4.36 8.35
N TYR A 174 9.53 4.36 9.02
CA TYR A 174 9.65 4.43 10.48
C TYR A 174 9.12 5.72 11.14
N ASP A 175 8.82 6.78 10.38
CA ASP A 175 8.40 8.10 10.91
C ASP A 175 6.97 8.55 10.51
N ILE A 176 6.10 7.63 10.05
CA ILE A 176 4.69 7.98 9.79
C ILE A 176 3.92 8.01 11.12
N GLY A 177 4.07 9.11 11.87
CA GLY A 177 3.14 9.48 12.94
C GLY A 177 2.01 10.33 12.37
N THR A 178 0.87 9.72 12.04
CA THR A 178 -0.31 10.47 11.58
C THR A 178 -0.97 11.19 12.76
N CYS A 179 -0.93 12.52 12.76
CA CYS A 179 -1.88 13.33 13.53
C CYS A 179 -3.14 13.52 12.66
N LEU A 180 -4.15 12.66 12.84
CA LEU A 180 -5.43 12.79 12.12
C LEU A 180 -6.25 13.98 12.67
N PRO A 181 -6.87 14.82 11.81
CA PRO A 181 -7.82 15.83 12.25
C PRO A 181 -9.10 15.17 12.79
N ARG A 182 -9.75 15.85 13.72
CA ARG A 182 -10.96 15.40 14.43
C ARG A 182 -12.07 14.96 13.45
N GLY A 183 -12.49 13.70 13.53
CA GLY A 183 -13.72 13.24 12.86
C GLY A 183 -14.04 11.75 12.88
N LEU A 184 -13.05 10.87 13.14
CA LEU A 184 -13.25 9.43 12.95
C LEU A 184 -13.79 8.73 14.21
N ASN A 185 -15.08 8.40 14.20
CA ASN A 185 -15.70 7.41 15.08
C ASN A 185 -15.68 6.04 14.35
N GLY A 186 -14.49 5.52 14.07
CA GLY A 186 -14.28 4.18 13.52
C GLY A 186 -13.22 3.44 14.32
N ARG A 187 -13.39 2.12 14.53
CA ARG A 187 -12.33 1.29 15.11
C ARG A 187 -11.23 1.12 14.07
N HIS A 188 -10.02 1.59 14.36
CA HIS A 188 -8.87 1.43 13.50
C HIS A 188 -7.88 0.45 14.15
N SER A 189 -7.31 -0.45 13.35
CA SER A 189 -6.23 -1.37 13.74
C SER A 189 -5.10 -1.26 12.73
N LEU A 190 -3.87 -1.08 13.22
CA LEU A 190 -2.64 -1.15 12.43
C LEU A 190 -2.09 -2.59 12.57
N ILE A 191 -1.54 -3.16 11.51
CA ILE A 191 -1.10 -4.57 11.51
C ILE A 191 0.36 -4.67 11.05
N SER A 192 1.17 -5.42 11.80
CA SER A 192 2.54 -5.85 11.45
C SER A 192 2.64 -7.35 11.27
#